data_AF-A0A7L1VEC9-F1
#
_entry.id   AF-A0A7L1VEC9-F1
#
_cell.length_a   1.000
_cell.length_b   1.000
_cell.length_c   1.000
_cell.angle_alpha   90.00
_cell.angle_beta   90.00
_cell.angle_gamma   90.00
#
_symmetry.space_group_name_H-M   'P 1'
#
loop_
_entity.id
_entity.type
_entity.pdbx_description
1 polymer ?
#
loop_
_entity_poly.entity_id
_entity_poly.type
_entity_poly.pdbx_seq_one_letter_code
_entity_poly.pdbx_strand_id
1 'polypeptide(L)'
;FVAVLRGFAVPQLICLPWHSDLPLPQIEAFKQGFNQKLQEGQEKLHQMWLDWSRKYLKERGDESPAEPEEMECLALLLARRISQQLHLSCCGVVAAIQGLPCSLQDKLAQALSATRELQAAFSGADSFQDLSSSVLTQSQRELAAIQEHMEELMDYLKKNTPLSWLVGPFSPREEEE
;
A
#
# COMPACT_ATOMS: atom_id res chain seq x y z
N PHE A 1 -0.90 7.96 2.17
CA PHE A 1 -1.42 6.72 1.59
C PHE A 1 -0.97 5.46 2.34
N VAL A 2 0.34 5.17 2.46
CA VAL A 2 0.85 4.06 3.32
C VAL A 2 0.50 4.25 4.82
N ALA A 3 0.42 5.49 5.30
CA ALA A 3 -0.01 5.82 6.66
C ALA A 3 -1.53 5.71 6.90
N VAL A 4 -2.35 5.73 5.83
CA VAL A 4 -3.83 5.60 5.93
C VAL A 4 -4.24 4.13 5.83
N LEU A 5 -3.46 3.33 5.10
CA LEU A 5 -3.65 1.87 5.00
C LEU A 5 -2.92 1.08 6.09
N ARG A 6 -1.98 1.66 6.84
CA ARG A 6 -1.57 1.10 8.13
C ARG A 6 -2.60 1.49 9.19
N GLY A 7 -3.76 0.86 9.10
CA GLY A 7 -4.71 0.83 10.20
C GLY A 7 -3.97 0.43 11.46
N PHE A 8 -3.99 1.33 12.43
CA PHE A 8 -3.61 1.09 13.80
C PHE A 8 -4.12 -0.26 14.28
N ALA A 9 -3.18 -1.17 14.53
CA ALA A 9 -3.38 -2.29 15.42
C ALA A 9 -2.16 -2.33 16.35
N VAL A 10 -2.31 -1.78 17.56
CA VAL A 10 -1.60 -2.33 18.71
C VAL A 10 -2.64 -3.05 19.55
N PRO A 11 -2.90 -4.35 19.34
CA PRO A 11 -3.68 -5.14 20.30
C PRO A 11 -2.81 -5.68 21.45
N GLN A 12 -1.51 -5.37 21.51
CA GLN A 12 -0.53 -6.11 22.31
C GLN A 12 -0.01 -5.35 23.55
N LEU A 13 -0.87 -4.62 24.25
CA LEU A 13 -0.54 -4.11 25.60
C LEU A 13 -1.55 -4.51 26.69
N ILE A 14 -2.44 -5.45 26.41
CA ILE A 14 -3.39 -5.98 27.41
C ILE A 14 -2.83 -7.22 28.15
N CYS A 15 -1.67 -7.77 27.74
CA CYS A 15 -1.10 -8.98 28.36
C CYS A 15 0.36 -8.84 28.83
N LEU A 16 0.75 -7.71 29.39
CA LEU A 16 1.95 -7.68 30.25
C LEU A 16 1.50 -7.66 31.72
N PRO A 17 2.09 -8.51 32.60
CA PRO A 17 1.80 -8.47 34.02
C PRO A 17 2.32 -7.12 34.55
N TRP A 18 1.40 -6.21 34.83
CA TRP A 18 1.71 -4.91 35.41
C TRP A 18 2.32 -5.14 36.80
N HIS A 19 3.64 -4.99 36.91
CA HIS A 19 4.28 -4.86 38.21
C HIS A 19 3.73 -3.58 38.86
N SER A 20 3.09 -3.73 40.01
CA SER A 20 2.19 -2.78 40.67
C SER A 20 2.83 -1.50 41.24
N ASP A 21 3.95 -1.01 40.69
CA ASP A 21 4.76 0.06 41.29
C ASP A 21 5.07 1.24 40.37
N LEU A 22 4.23 1.57 39.38
CA LEU A 22 4.31 2.88 38.71
C LEU A 22 3.35 3.89 39.38
N PRO A 23 3.82 5.05 39.87
CA PRO A 23 2.95 6.07 40.44
C PRO A 23 1.92 6.53 39.40
N LEU A 24 0.63 6.53 39.76
CA LEU A 24 -0.50 6.97 38.92
C LEU A 24 -0.25 8.29 38.13
N PRO A 25 0.43 9.32 38.69
CA PRO A 25 0.73 10.55 37.94
C PRO A 25 1.65 10.34 36.74
N GLN A 26 2.57 9.38 36.79
CA GLN A 26 3.47 9.08 35.66
C GLN A 26 2.75 8.36 34.54
N ILE A 27 1.79 7.48 34.87
CA ILE A 27 0.96 6.80 33.88
C ILE A 27 0.08 7.81 33.13
N GLU A 28 -0.54 8.76 33.84
CA GLU A 28 -1.37 9.79 33.23
C GLU A 28 -0.53 10.76 32.37
N ALA A 29 0.65 11.17 32.83
CA ALA A 29 1.56 12.03 32.07
C ALA A 29 2.07 11.34 30.79
N PHE A 30 2.41 10.04 30.87
CA PHE A 30 2.80 9.25 29.69
C PHE A 30 1.64 9.13 28.69
N LYS A 31 0.44 8.83 29.17
CA LYS A 31 -0.77 8.73 28.35
C LYS A 31 -1.09 10.06 27.66
N GLN A 32 -0.97 11.18 28.37
CA GLN A 32 -1.16 12.51 27.78
C GLN A 32 -0.09 12.83 26.75
N GLY A 33 1.19 12.58 27.05
CA GLY A 33 2.29 12.78 26.10
C GLY A 33 2.15 11.91 24.85
N PHE A 34 1.71 10.66 25.01
CA PHE A 34 1.44 9.75 23.89
C PHE A 34 0.28 10.25 23.02
N ASN A 35 -0.84 10.66 23.64
CA ASN A 35 -1.98 11.21 22.90
C ASN A 35 -1.63 12.52 22.19
N GLN A 36 -0.83 13.37 22.81
CA GLN A 36 -0.36 14.62 22.19
C GLN A 36 0.52 14.35 20.97
N LYS A 37 1.50 13.45 21.09
CA LYS A 37 2.36 13.05 19.95
C LYS A 37 1.56 12.41 18.81
N LEU A 38 0.53 11.64 19.17
CA LEU A 38 -0.38 11.04 18.19
C LEU A 38 -1.16 12.13 17.44
N GLN A 39 -1.69 13.10 18.18
CA GLN A 39 -2.44 14.23 17.61
C GLN A 39 -1.55 15.11 16.72
N GLU A 40 -0.35 15.47 17.18
CA GLU A 40 0.64 16.22 16.37
C GLU A 40 1.01 15.49 15.08
N GLY A 41 1.17 14.16 15.15
CA GLY A 41 1.40 13.32 13.98
C GLY A 41 0.24 13.34 12.99
N GLN A 42 -1.00 13.33 13.48
CA GLN A 42 -2.20 13.45 12.66
C GLN A 42 -2.33 14.84 12.02
N GLU A 43 -2.11 15.91 12.78
CA GLU A 43 -2.14 17.29 12.27
C GLU A 43 -1.10 17.50 11.17
N LYS A 44 0.12 16.96 11.35
CA LYS A 44 1.18 17.03 10.34
C LYS A 44 0.82 16.27 9.06
N LEU A 45 0.26 15.07 9.17
CA LEU A 45 -0.19 14.30 8.01
C LEU A 45 -1.33 15.00 7.28
N HIS A 46 -2.27 15.59 8.02
CA HIS A 46 -3.36 16.38 7.46
C HIS A 46 -2.84 17.61 6.70
N GLN A 47 -1.86 18.33 7.25
CA GLN A 47 -1.20 19.45 6.56
C GLN A 47 -0.46 19.02 5.29
N MET A 48 0.34 17.95 5.35
CA MET A 48 1.02 17.42 4.15
C MET A 48 0.03 17.00 3.06
N TRP A 49 -1.13 16.49 3.45
CA TRP A 49 -2.19 16.11 2.53
C TRP A 49 -2.86 17.32 1.87
N LEU A 50 -3.16 18.38 2.65
CA LEU A 50 -3.72 19.64 2.13
C LEU A 50 -2.75 20.35 1.18
N ASP A 51 -1.47 20.38 1.49
CA ASP A 51 -0.46 21.00 0.63
C ASP A 51 -0.29 20.23 -0.69
N TRP A 52 -0.33 18.90 -0.62
CA TRP A 52 -0.25 18.04 -1.80
C TRP A 52 -1.51 18.17 -2.68
N SER A 53 -2.71 18.19 -2.10
CA SER A 53 -3.97 18.34 -2.84
C SER A 53 -4.06 19.72 -3.51
N ARG A 54 -3.68 20.79 -2.80
CA ARG A 54 -3.63 22.15 -3.35
C ARG A 54 -2.69 22.25 -4.54
N LYS A 55 -1.52 21.60 -4.48
CA LYS A 55 -0.58 21.55 -5.61
C LYS A 55 -1.18 20.84 -6.83
N TYR A 56 -1.88 19.72 -6.61
CA TYR A 56 -2.53 18.95 -7.67
C TYR A 56 -3.71 19.68 -8.32
N LEU A 57 -4.53 20.38 -7.54
CA LEU A 57 -5.65 21.21 -8.03
C LEU A 57 -5.17 22.47 -8.78
N LYS A 58 -4.06 23.06 -8.32
CA LYS A 58 -3.43 24.21 -9.00
C LYS A 58 -2.88 23.85 -10.38
N GLU A 59 -2.37 22.63 -10.58
CA GLU A 59 -2.01 22.11 -11.91
C GLU A 59 -3.24 21.92 -12.83
N ARG A 60 -4.45 21.84 -12.26
CA ARG A 60 -5.73 21.70 -12.96
C ARG A 60 -6.48 23.03 -13.16
N GLY A 61 -5.99 24.13 -12.58
CA GLY A 61 -6.56 25.48 -12.73
C GLY A 61 -7.63 25.88 -11.71
N ASP A 62 -7.75 25.18 -10.58
CA ASP A 62 -8.71 25.48 -9.51
C ASP A 62 -8.01 25.93 -8.23
N GLU A 63 -8.36 27.11 -7.71
CA GLU A 63 -7.77 27.73 -6.50
C GLU A 63 -8.70 27.68 -5.27
N SER A 64 -9.85 26.99 -5.36
CA SER A 64 -10.76 26.77 -4.23
C SER A 64 -10.17 25.77 -3.21
N PRO A 65 -10.38 25.95 -1.88
CA PRO A 65 -10.20 24.86 -0.95
C PRO A 65 -11.15 23.71 -1.34
N ALA A 66 -10.61 22.51 -1.54
CA ALA A 66 -11.39 21.35 -1.95
C ALA A 66 -12.41 20.99 -0.87
N GLU A 67 -13.68 20.85 -1.25
CA GLU A 67 -14.73 20.37 -0.34
C GLU A 67 -14.42 18.92 0.11
N PRO A 68 -14.87 18.49 1.30
CA PRO A 68 -14.62 17.13 1.80
C PRO A 68 -15.01 16.03 0.80
N GLU A 69 -16.14 16.17 0.10
CA GLU A 69 -16.57 15.20 -0.91
C GLU A 69 -15.62 15.14 -2.13
N GLU A 70 -15.07 16.27 -2.54
CA GLU A 70 -14.06 16.33 -3.62
C GLU A 70 -12.76 15.61 -3.20
N MET A 71 -12.41 15.70 -1.92
CA MET A 71 -11.24 15.02 -1.35
C MET A 71 -11.43 13.50 -1.31
N GLU A 72 -12.64 13.02 -0.97
CA GLU A 72 -12.98 11.59 -1.04
C GLU A 72 -12.91 11.06 -2.47
N CYS A 73 -13.50 11.80 -3.41
CA CYS A 73 -13.49 11.44 -4.84
C CYS A 73 -12.06 11.38 -5.38
N LEU A 74 -11.22 12.36 -5.04
CA LEU A 74 -9.80 12.37 -5.42
C LEU A 74 -9.05 11.17 -4.82
N ALA A 75 -9.27 10.87 -3.53
CA ALA A 75 -8.62 9.74 -2.87
C ALA A 75 -9.01 8.39 -3.50
N LEU A 76 -10.29 8.18 -3.82
CA LEU A 76 -10.78 6.99 -4.51
C LEU A 76 -10.23 6.90 -5.93
N LEU A 77 -10.20 8.00 -6.67
CA LEU A 77 -9.59 8.05 -8.01
C LEU A 77 -8.12 7.63 -7.98
N LEU A 78 -7.36 8.13 -7.00
CA LEU A 78 -5.97 7.75 -6.79
C LEU A 78 -5.83 6.28 -6.40
N ALA A 79 -6.67 5.78 -5.49
CA ALA A 79 -6.69 4.38 -5.08
C ALA A 79 -6.90 3.45 -6.29
N ARG A 80 -7.90 3.75 -7.12
CA ARG A 80 -8.20 3.03 -8.36
C ARG A 80 -7.03 3.07 -9.33
N ARG A 81 -6.45 4.26 -9.58
CA ARG A 81 -5.31 4.44 -10.48
C ARG A 81 -4.08 3.66 -10.01
N ILE A 82 -3.74 3.73 -8.73
CA ILE A 82 -2.59 3.01 -8.16
C ILE A 82 -2.81 1.50 -8.24
N SER A 83 -4.00 1.02 -7.87
CA SER A 83 -4.34 -0.41 -7.94
C SER A 83 -4.26 -0.94 -9.38
N GLN A 84 -4.73 -0.15 -10.35
CA GLN A 84 -4.62 -0.50 -11.77
C GLN A 84 -3.16 -0.54 -12.24
N GLN A 85 -2.33 0.42 -11.85
CA GLN A 85 -0.90 0.40 -12.18
C GLN A 85 -0.20 -0.81 -11.56
N LEU A 86 -0.51 -1.13 -10.30
CA LEU A 86 0.02 -2.31 -9.63
C LEU A 86 -0.37 -3.60 -10.36
N HIS A 87 -1.63 -3.72 -10.80
CA HIS A 87 -2.09 -4.85 -11.59
C HIS A 87 -1.31 -5.00 -12.90
N LEU A 88 -1.15 -3.91 -13.66
CA LEU A 88 -0.38 -3.89 -14.91
C LEU A 88 1.09 -4.27 -14.69
N SER A 89 1.72 -3.77 -13.63
CA SER A 89 3.08 -4.14 -13.26
C SER A 89 3.18 -5.63 -12.91
N CYS A 90 2.24 -6.18 -12.13
CA CYS A 90 2.21 -7.61 -11.81
C CYS A 90 2.02 -8.47 -13.06
N CYS A 91 1.16 -8.07 -14.00
CA CYS A 91 1.05 -8.72 -15.31
C CYS A 91 2.38 -8.74 -16.06
N GLY A 92 3.11 -7.62 -16.06
CA GLY A 92 4.44 -7.53 -16.66
C GLY A 92 5.44 -8.48 -16.01
N VAL A 93 5.45 -8.57 -14.68
CA VAL A 93 6.30 -9.51 -13.94
C VAL A 93 5.96 -10.97 -14.28
N VAL A 94 4.68 -11.34 -14.26
CA VAL A 94 4.22 -12.70 -14.63
C VAL A 94 4.65 -13.06 -16.05
N ALA A 95 4.58 -12.12 -16.99
CA ALA A 95 5.05 -12.34 -18.35
C ALA A 95 6.58 -12.49 -18.45
N ALA A 96 7.33 -11.75 -17.62
CA ALA A 96 8.80 -11.72 -17.63
C ALA A 96 9.46 -12.92 -16.91
N ILE A 97 8.72 -13.66 -16.08
CA ILE A 97 9.25 -14.79 -15.30
C ILE A 97 8.99 -16.16 -15.94
N GLN A 98 8.73 -16.18 -17.25
CA GLN A 98 8.55 -17.44 -17.98
C GLN A 98 9.77 -18.35 -17.83
N GLY A 99 9.52 -19.62 -17.51
CA GLY A 99 10.55 -20.63 -17.33
C GLY A 99 11.16 -20.70 -15.92
N LEU A 100 10.70 -19.88 -14.96
CA LEU A 100 10.97 -20.11 -13.53
C LEU A 100 10.22 -21.35 -13.01
N PRO A 101 10.61 -21.93 -11.85
CA PRO A 101 9.88 -23.02 -11.20
C PRO A 101 8.37 -22.74 -11.07
N CYS A 102 7.53 -23.75 -11.31
CA CYS A 102 6.07 -23.64 -11.24
C CYS A 102 5.59 -23.11 -9.89
N SER A 103 6.25 -23.51 -8.80
CA SER A 103 5.94 -23.01 -7.44
C SER A 103 6.07 -21.50 -7.29
N LEU A 104 6.95 -20.84 -8.03
CA LEU A 104 7.07 -19.38 -8.03
C LEU A 104 6.04 -18.73 -8.96
N GLN A 105 5.78 -19.35 -10.10
CA GLN A 105 4.72 -18.90 -11.02
C GLN A 105 3.35 -18.91 -10.33
N ASP A 106 3.04 -19.97 -9.57
CA ASP A 106 1.78 -20.10 -8.82
C ASP A 106 1.61 -18.98 -7.78
N LYS A 107 2.68 -18.61 -7.07
CA LYS A 107 2.65 -17.52 -6.09
C LYS A 107 2.46 -16.15 -6.74
N LEU A 108 3.07 -15.93 -7.90
CA LEU A 108 2.85 -14.68 -8.65
C LEU A 108 1.46 -14.62 -9.29
N ALA A 109 0.88 -15.77 -9.63
CA ALA A 109 -0.53 -15.84 -10.00
C ALA A 109 -1.44 -15.49 -8.81
N GLN A 110 -1.08 -15.87 -7.58
CA GLN A 110 -1.77 -15.43 -6.36
C GLN A 110 -1.63 -13.92 -6.14
N ALA A 111 -0.43 -13.34 -6.31
CA ALA A 111 -0.23 -11.90 -6.28
C ALA A 111 -1.09 -11.18 -7.32
N LEU A 112 -1.21 -11.74 -8.53
CA LEU A 112 -2.09 -11.19 -9.56
C LEU A 112 -3.56 -11.28 -9.17
N SER A 113 -4.01 -12.37 -8.54
CA SER A 113 -5.36 -12.48 -7.99
C SER A 113 -5.62 -11.41 -6.93
N ALA A 114 -4.69 -11.24 -5.99
CA ALA A 114 -4.74 -10.22 -4.95
C ALA A 114 -4.87 -8.80 -5.52
N THR A 115 -4.14 -8.48 -6.61
CA THR A 115 -4.30 -7.17 -7.27
C THR A 115 -5.70 -6.97 -7.88
N ARG A 116 -6.34 -8.03 -8.38
CA ARG A 116 -7.71 -7.95 -8.92
C ARG A 116 -8.72 -7.73 -7.81
N GLU A 117 -8.55 -8.41 -6.67
CA GLU A 117 -9.40 -8.20 -5.49
C GLU A 117 -9.27 -6.77 -4.96
N LEU A 118 -8.04 -6.25 -4.90
CA LEU A 118 -7.78 -4.85 -4.54
C LEU A 118 -8.44 -3.87 -5.51
N GLN A 119 -8.34 -4.12 -6.82
CA GLN A 119 -8.98 -3.29 -7.83
C GLN A 119 -10.51 -3.34 -7.72
N ALA A 120 -11.09 -4.52 -7.50
CA ALA A 120 -12.52 -4.71 -7.32
C ALA A 120 -13.03 -3.90 -6.11
N ALA A 121 -12.33 -3.99 -4.98
CA ALA A 121 -12.65 -3.27 -3.76
C ALA A 121 -12.78 -1.74 -3.94
N PHE A 122 -11.89 -1.12 -4.72
CA PHE A 122 -11.93 0.33 -4.97
C PHE A 122 -12.76 0.73 -6.18
N SER A 123 -13.00 -0.18 -7.13
CA SER A 123 -13.80 0.12 -8.33
C SER A 123 -15.29 0.31 -8.02
N GLY A 124 -15.81 -0.37 -7.00
CA GLY A 124 -17.23 -0.33 -6.63
C GLY A 124 -17.61 0.73 -5.61
N ALA A 125 -16.65 1.50 -5.08
CA ALA A 125 -16.90 2.51 -4.06
C ALA A 125 -16.93 3.91 -4.66
N ASP A 126 -18.04 4.63 -4.57
CA ASP A 126 -18.18 6.01 -5.06
C ASP A 126 -17.95 7.05 -3.96
N SER A 127 -18.03 6.62 -2.70
CA SER A 127 -17.73 7.39 -1.49
C SER A 127 -16.96 6.55 -0.48
N PHE A 128 -16.43 7.17 0.59
CA PHE A 128 -15.82 6.42 1.68
C PHE A 128 -16.80 5.56 2.48
N GLN A 129 -18.10 5.89 2.44
CA GLN A 129 -19.13 5.10 3.12
C GLN A 129 -19.30 3.70 2.49
N ASP A 130 -18.95 3.55 1.21
CA ASP A 130 -18.98 2.27 0.51
C ASP A 130 -17.79 1.36 0.90
N LEU A 131 -16.75 1.93 1.53
CA LEU A 131 -15.57 1.22 1.99
C LEU A 131 -15.70 0.80 3.45
N SER A 132 -16.34 -0.35 3.67
CA SER A 132 -16.42 -0.96 5.00
C SER A 132 -15.02 -1.26 5.58
N SER A 133 -14.93 -1.34 6.91
CA SER A 133 -13.69 -1.74 7.60
C SER A 133 -13.18 -3.11 7.14
N SER A 134 -14.07 -4.07 6.88
CA SER A 134 -13.71 -5.37 6.32
C SER A 134 -13.08 -5.27 4.94
N VAL A 135 -13.59 -4.38 4.06
CA VAL A 135 -13.01 -4.16 2.73
C VAL A 135 -11.63 -3.55 2.85
N LEU A 136 -11.44 -2.56 3.74
CA LEU A 136 -10.13 -1.96 3.97
C LEU A 136 -9.13 -2.96 4.55
N THR A 137 -9.53 -3.78 5.52
CA THR A 137 -8.69 -4.85 6.07
C THR A 137 -8.36 -5.91 5.03
N GLN A 138 -9.31 -6.27 4.16
CA GLN A 138 -9.05 -7.19 3.04
C GLN A 138 -8.01 -6.59 2.09
N SER A 139 -8.21 -5.34 1.64
CA SER A 139 -7.28 -4.62 0.77
C SER A 139 -5.87 -4.54 1.34
N GLN A 140 -5.73 -4.36 2.66
CA GLN A 140 -4.43 -4.39 3.33
C GLN A 140 -3.78 -5.78 3.28
N ARG A 141 -4.57 -6.84 3.47
CA ARG A 141 -4.08 -8.22 3.37
C ARG A 141 -3.64 -8.55 1.95
N GLU A 142 -4.41 -8.15 0.94
CA GLU A 142 -4.04 -8.34 -0.47
C GLU A 142 -2.73 -7.62 -0.81
N LEU A 143 -2.56 -6.37 -0.33
CA LEU A 143 -1.31 -5.64 -0.50
C LEU A 143 -0.12 -6.35 0.17
N ALA A 144 -0.31 -6.90 1.36
CA ALA A 144 0.72 -7.67 2.06
C ALA A 144 1.09 -8.95 1.30
N ALA A 145 0.10 -9.68 0.77
CA ALA A 145 0.32 -10.89 -0.02
C ALA A 145 1.10 -10.58 -1.32
N ILE A 146 0.73 -9.51 -2.03
CA ILE A 146 1.47 -9.06 -3.23
C ILE A 146 2.93 -8.78 -2.87
N GLN A 147 3.17 -8.05 -1.77
CA GLN A 147 4.53 -7.73 -1.33
C GLN A 147 5.32 -9.00 -0.99
N GLU A 148 4.76 -9.91 -0.21
CA GLU A 148 5.37 -11.17 0.19
C GLU A 148 5.78 -12.01 -1.04
N HIS A 149 4.87 -12.22 -1.99
CA HIS A 149 5.15 -12.99 -3.20
C HIS A 149 6.25 -12.36 -4.07
N MET A 150 6.30 -11.02 -4.14
CA MET A 150 7.36 -10.32 -4.87
C MET A 150 8.71 -10.40 -4.16
N GLU A 151 8.73 -10.33 -2.82
CA GLU A 151 9.94 -10.50 -2.03
C GLU A 151 10.53 -11.90 -2.17
N GLU A 152 9.70 -12.93 -2.14
CA GLU A 152 10.12 -14.32 -2.37
C GLU A 152 10.68 -14.54 -3.78
N LEU A 153 10.08 -13.94 -4.81
CA LEU A 153 10.62 -13.96 -6.16
C LEU A 153 12.04 -13.34 -6.17
N MET A 154 12.21 -12.16 -5.58
CA MET A 154 13.52 -11.52 -5.53
C MET A 154 14.54 -12.34 -4.74
N ASP A 155 14.13 -12.95 -3.63
CA ASP A 155 14.99 -13.81 -2.82
C ASP A 155 15.44 -15.04 -3.61
N TYR A 156 14.54 -15.67 -4.37
CA TYR A 156 14.89 -16.77 -5.26
C TYR A 156 15.91 -16.35 -6.33
N LEU A 157 15.68 -15.23 -7.02
CA LEU A 157 16.56 -14.73 -8.07
C LEU A 157 17.96 -14.32 -7.55
N LYS A 158 18.07 -13.90 -6.28
CA LYS A 158 19.37 -13.63 -5.65
C LYS A 158 20.15 -14.90 -5.34
N LYS A 159 19.45 -15.97 -4.98
CA LYS A 159 20.05 -17.25 -4.55
C LYS A 159 20.33 -18.20 -5.71
N ASN A 160 19.72 -17.97 -6.87
CA ASN A 160 19.75 -18.89 -7.99
C ASN A 160 19.98 -18.15 -9.32
N THR A 161 20.62 -18.85 -10.27
CA THR A 161 20.70 -18.43 -11.68
C THR A 161 19.88 -19.41 -12.52
N PRO A 162 18.56 -19.20 -12.65
CA PRO A 162 17.67 -20.15 -13.31
C PRO A 162 17.99 -20.25 -14.81
N LEU A 163 18.52 -21.40 -15.24
CA LEU A 163 18.90 -21.64 -16.65
C LEU A 163 17.71 -21.66 -17.61
N SER A 164 16.52 -21.99 -17.10
CA SER A 164 15.29 -22.04 -17.87
C SER A 164 14.58 -20.69 -17.97
N TRP A 165 15.08 -19.66 -17.28
CA TRP A 165 14.44 -18.33 -17.28
C TRP A 165 14.64 -17.62 -18.61
N LEU A 166 13.53 -17.29 -19.26
CA LEU A 166 13.51 -16.53 -20.49
C LEU A 166 13.59 -15.03 -20.16
N VAL A 167 14.79 -14.46 -20.29
CA VAL A 167 15.02 -13.02 -20.19
C VAL A 167 14.84 -12.39 -21.58
N GLY A 168 14.20 -11.22 -21.66
CA GLY A 168 14.00 -10.48 -22.92
C GLY A 168 12.89 -9.43 -22.81
N PRO A 169 12.65 -8.62 -23.86
CA PRO A 169 13.25 -8.69 -25.20
C PRO A 169 14.68 -8.12 -25.26
N PHE A 170 15.54 -8.74 -26.05
CA PHE A 170 16.89 -8.23 -26.36
C PHE A 170 16.93 -7.72 -27.80
N SER A 171 17.43 -6.51 -28.00
CA SER A 171 17.70 -5.96 -29.32
C SER A 171 19.18 -6.13 -29.65
N PRO A 172 19.54 -6.58 -30.87
CA PRO A 172 20.93 -6.59 -31.30
C PRO A 172 21.46 -5.14 -31.30
N ARG A 173 22.73 -4.98 -30.90
CA ARG A 173 23.41 -3.68 -31.00
C ARG A 173 23.76 -3.47 -32.46
N GLU A 174 23.34 -2.34 -33.04
CA GLU A 174 23.83 -1.93 -34.36
C GLU A 174 25.34 -1.64 -34.20
N GLU A 175 26.18 -2.45 -34.85
CA GLU A 175 27.60 -2.16 -34.98
C GLU A 175 27.72 -1.03 -36.03
N GLU A 176 28.09 0.18 -35.58
CA GLU A 176 28.49 1.26 -36.49
C GLU A 176 29.81 0.84 -37.18
N GLU A 177 29.74 0.68 -38.50
CA GLU A 177 30.88 0.41 -39.40
C GLU A 177 31.53 1.73 -39.87
#